data_AF-A0AAU7BM93-F1
#
_entry.id   AF-A0AAU7BM93-F1
#
_cell.length_a   1.000
_cell.length_b   1.000
_cell.length_c   1.000
_cell.angle_alpha   90.00
_cell.angle_beta   90.00
_cell.angle_gamma   90.00
#
_symmetry.space_group_name_H-M   'P 1'
#
loop_
_entity.id
_entity.type
_entity.pdbx_description
1 polymer ?
#
loop_
_entity_poly.entity_id
_entity_poly.type
_entity_poly.pdbx_seq_one_letter_code
_entity_poly.pdbx_strand_id
1 'polypeptide(L)'
;MYEFSSEYVPFWPEYEDEGNYKRGSGGVDRGCESNLYSLSLAMNWPELTPGNYFSETFSGIVVTLEPWPAGERGLRETFDFFISEATYKQREAKVFDRQLGLNRVEGVDSVFPNSPRMIFWSERNGYMEQIGRCSWSKYRSKYHRCHFRYLLEDSKAIVKIDFGWDELSEWGEIASRVKIFLVSNGIQG
;
A
#
# COMPACT_ATOMS: atom_id res chain seq x y z
N MET A 1 -2.19 -14.93 15.78
CA MET A 1 -2.95 -15.49 14.65
C MET A 1 -4.01 -14.47 14.29
N TYR A 2 -4.01 -13.96 13.05
CA TYR A 2 -4.97 -12.96 12.61
C TYR A 2 -6.18 -13.67 12.04
N GLU A 3 -7.38 -13.32 12.51
CA GLU A 3 -8.62 -13.97 12.07
C GLU A 3 -9.49 -12.93 11.37
N PHE A 4 -9.44 -12.92 10.04
CA PHE A 4 -10.34 -12.13 9.22
C PHE A 4 -11.37 -13.06 8.58
N SER A 5 -12.60 -12.57 8.42
CA SER A 5 -13.59 -13.27 7.57
C SER A 5 -12.98 -13.49 6.18
N SER A 6 -13.14 -14.70 5.64
CA SER A 6 -12.68 -15.05 4.29
C SER A 6 -13.30 -14.15 3.21
N GLU A 7 -14.44 -13.51 3.50
CA GLU A 7 -15.08 -12.55 2.61
C GLU A 7 -14.21 -11.32 2.34
N TYR A 8 -13.32 -10.93 3.26
CA TYR A 8 -12.39 -9.84 3.04
C TYR A 8 -11.23 -10.23 2.11
N VAL A 9 -10.94 -11.51 1.95
CA VAL A 9 -9.65 -12.00 1.45
C VAL A 9 -9.78 -12.27 -0.06
N PRO A 10 -9.34 -11.35 -0.95
CA PRO A 10 -9.52 -11.52 -2.39
C PRO A 10 -8.51 -12.51 -2.98
N PHE A 11 -7.40 -12.75 -2.29
CA PHE A 11 -6.32 -13.64 -2.71
C PHE A 11 -5.94 -14.58 -1.56
N TRP A 12 -5.54 -15.81 -1.88
CA TRP A 12 -5.01 -16.73 -0.88
C TRP A 12 -3.86 -16.08 -0.10
N PRO A 13 -3.87 -16.12 1.25
CA PRO A 13 -2.76 -15.59 2.04
C PRO A 13 -1.47 -16.32 1.68
N GLU A 14 -0.39 -15.55 1.51
CA GLU A 14 0.93 -16.10 1.26
C GLU A 14 1.61 -16.37 2.60
N TYR A 15 2.26 -17.51 2.72
CA TYR A 15 3.02 -17.91 3.90
C TYR A 15 4.47 -18.15 3.50
N GLU A 16 5.41 -17.97 4.43
CA GLU A 16 6.81 -18.32 4.20
C GLU A 16 6.87 -19.81 3.81
N ASP A 17 7.28 -20.09 2.58
CA ASP A 17 7.58 -21.46 2.17
C ASP A 17 8.85 -21.89 2.93
N GLU A 18 8.72 -22.85 3.84
CA GLU A 18 9.88 -23.65 4.27
C GLU A 18 10.46 -24.28 3.00
N GLY A 19 11.58 -23.72 2.53
CA GLY A 19 12.10 -23.96 1.19
C GLY A 19 12.20 -25.44 0.86
N ASN A 20 11.26 -25.94 0.05
CA ASN A 20 11.42 -27.11 -0.80
C ASN A 20 10.29 -27.14 -1.83
N TYR A 21 10.57 -26.53 -2.97
CA TYR A 21 9.77 -26.59 -4.18
C TYR A 21 9.67 -28.05 -4.67
N LYS A 22 8.71 -28.84 -4.16
CA LYS A 22 8.24 -30.04 -4.85
C LYS A 22 7.04 -29.65 -5.69
N ARG A 23 7.30 -29.42 -6.98
CA ARG A 23 6.26 -29.48 -8.02
C ARG A 23 5.60 -30.85 -7.96
N GLY A 24 4.38 -30.89 -7.46
CA GLY A 24 3.55 -32.09 -7.42
C GLY A 24 2.28 -31.82 -6.65
N SER A 25 1.16 -31.84 -7.36
CA SER A 25 -0.22 -31.80 -6.90
C SER A 25 -0.46 -32.28 -5.46
N GLY A 26 -1.19 -31.48 -4.67
CA GLY A 26 -1.74 -31.88 -3.38
C GLY A 26 -1.65 -30.73 -2.38
N GLY A 27 -2.81 -30.34 -1.82
CA GLY A 27 -2.89 -29.32 -0.79
C GLY A 27 -1.89 -29.62 0.33
N VAL A 28 -1.01 -28.67 0.59
CA VAL A 28 -0.11 -28.75 1.73
C VAL A 28 -0.98 -28.46 2.95
N ASP A 29 -1.18 -29.46 3.80
CA ASP A 29 -1.66 -29.26 5.17
C ASP A 29 -0.61 -28.40 5.88
N ARG A 30 -0.82 -27.08 5.87
CA ARG A 30 0.02 -26.12 6.57
C ARG A 30 -0.60 -25.93 7.96
N GLY A 31 0.10 -26.44 8.98
CA GLY A 31 -0.31 -26.27 10.37
C GLY A 31 -0.38 -24.78 10.77
N CYS A 32 -1.02 -24.49 11.89
CA CYS A 32 -1.22 -23.13 12.45
C CYS A 32 0.09 -22.37 12.82
N GLU A 33 1.26 -22.89 12.46
CA GLU A 33 2.59 -22.38 12.80
C GLU A 33 3.32 -21.71 11.62
N SER A 34 2.72 -21.66 10.41
CA SER A 34 3.36 -21.00 9.26
C SER A 34 3.33 -19.47 9.39
N ASN A 35 4.49 -18.82 9.23
CA ASN A 35 4.60 -17.35 9.23
C ASN A 35 3.88 -16.75 8.02
N LEU A 36 2.95 -15.82 8.26
CA LEU A 36 2.26 -15.07 7.21
C LEU A 36 3.27 -14.17 6.47
N TYR A 37 3.38 -14.35 5.15
CA TYR A 37 4.20 -13.53 4.26
C TYR A 37 3.42 -12.35 3.69
N SER A 38 2.16 -12.54 3.32
CA SER A 38 1.31 -11.45 2.83
C SER A 38 -0.17 -11.75 3.03
N LEU A 39 -0.92 -10.76 3.48
CA LEU A 39 -2.38 -10.80 3.56
C LEU A 39 -2.96 -9.54 2.94
N SER A 40 -3.83 -9.71 1.96
CA SER A 40 -4.60 -8.62 1.36
C SER A 40 -6.06 -8.70 1.77
N LEU A 41 -6.67 -7.55 2.03
CA LEU A 41 -8.07 -7.39 2.39
C LEU A 41 -8.72 -6.39 1.44
N ALA A 42 -9.76 -6.81 0.73
CA ALA A 42 -10.58 -5.95 -0.10
C ALA A 42 -11.78 -5.44 0.69
N MET A 43 -11.97 -4.13 0.69
CA MET A 43 -12.94 -3.46 1.54
C MET A 43 -13.72 -2.42 0.76
N ASN A 44 -15.03 -2.37 0.98
CA ASN A 44 -15.82 -1.22 0.52
C ASN A 44 -15.40 0.01 1.31
N TRP A 45 -15.24 1.12 0.61
CA TRP A 45 -15.05 2.43 1.23
C TRP A 45 -16.36 3.21 1.13
N PRO A 46 -16.81 3.90 2.20
CA PRO A 46 -16.13 4.12 3.48
C PRO A 46 -16.38 3.08 4.57
N GLU A 47 -17.27 2.10 4.42
CA GLU A 47 -17.75 1.29 5.55
C GLU A 47 -16.73 0.27 6.09
N LEU A 48 -15.68 -0.04 5.33
CA LEU A 48 -14.69 -1.10 5.60
C LEU A 48 -15.31 -2.50 5.76
N THR A 49 -16.47 -2.74 5.14
CA THR A 49 -17.07 -4.08 5.01
C THR A 49 -16.37 -4.89 3.91
N PRO A 50 -16.52 -6.23 3.86
CA PRO A 50 -15.97 -7.04 2.79
C PRO A 50 -16.34 -6.53 1.39
N GLY A 51 -15.33 -6.35 0.54
CA GLY A 51 -15.48 -5.87 -0.83
C GLY A 51 -15.26 -6.97 -1.86
N ASN A 52 -16.09 -7.01 -2.91
CA ASN A 52 -15.88 -7.93 -4.03
C ASN A 52 -14.83 -7.38 -5.00
N TYR A 53 -13.55 -7.64 -4.73
CA TYR A 53 -12.43 -7.18 -5.55
C TYR A 53 -12.52 -7.57 -7.04
N PHE A 54 -13.12 -8.72 -7.34
CA PHE A 54 -13.26 -9.23 -8.72
C PHE A 54 -14.44 -8.62 -9.48
N SER A 55 -15.27 -7.80 -8.81
CA SER A 55 -16.32 -7.05 -9.49
C SER A 55 -15.72 -5.95 -10.36
N GLU A 56 -16.19 -5.82 -11.61
CA GLU A 56 -15.81 -4.72 -12.51
C GLU A 56 -16.17 -3.33 -11.95
N THR A 57 -17.11 -3.29 -11.01
CA THR A 57 -17.59 -2.07 -10.35
C THR A 57 -16.95 -1.82 -8.99
N PHE A 58 -15.98 -2.63 -8.57
CA PHE A 58 -15.33 -2.43 -7.28
C PHE A 58 -14.58 -1.09 -7.24
N SER A 59 -15.01 -0.21 -6.34
CA SER A 59 -14.43 1.11 -6.11
C SER A 59 -13.92 1.28 -4.67
N GLY A 60 -13.68 0.17 -3.98
CA GLY A 60 -13.19 0.18 -2.60
C GLY A 60 -11.67 0.32 -2.50
N ILE A 61 -11.17 0.03 -1.30
CA ILE A 61 -9.74 -0.02 -1.00
C ILE A 61 -9.25 -1.46 -0.86
N VAL A 62 -7.97 -1.67 -1.14
CA VAL A 62 -7.28 -2.92 -0.82
C VAL A 62 -6.18 -2.62 0.18
N VAL A 63 -6.20 -3.31 1.31
CA VAL A 63 -5.20 -3.18 2.37
C VAL A 63 -4.35 -4.44 2.37
N THR A 64 -3.05 -4.30 2.16
CA THR A 64 -2.09 -5.41 2.21
C THR A 64 -1.14 -5.24 3.38
N LEU A 65 -0.95 -6.33 4.12
CA LEU A 65 -0.02 -6.46 5.23
C LEU A 65 1.07 -7.44 4.85
N GLU A 66 2.32 -7.07 5.07
CA GLU A 66 3.46 -7.95 4.86
C GLU A 66 4.55 -7.69 5.91
N PRO A 67 5.34 -8.71 6.28
CA PRO A 67 6.58 -8.51 7.00
C PRO A 67 7.50 -7.55 6.25
N TRP A 68 8.01 -6.57 6.96
CA TRP A 68 8.87 -5.52 6.47
C TRP A 68 10.11 -5.37 7.36
N PRO A 69 11.02 -6.38 7.34
CA PRO A 69 12.22 -6.37 8.19
C PRO A 69 13.19 -5.22 7.86
N ALA A 70 13.05 -4.61 6.68
CA ALA A 70 13.83 -3.45 6.27
C ALA A 70 13.47 -2.17 7.04
N GLY A 71 12.30 -2.11 7.69
CA GLY A 71 11.84 -0.96 8.46
C GLY A 71 11.87 0.35 7.66
N GLU A 72 12.24 1.44 8.34
CA GLU A 72 12.33 2.79 7.74
C GLU A 72 13.32 2.85 6.58
N ARG A 73 14.45 2.12 6.67
CA ARG A 73 15.42 2.06 5.57
C ARG A 73 14.76 1.59 4.26
N GLY A 74 13.89 0.58 4.33
CA GLY A 74 13.16 0.09 3.16
C GLY A 74 12.16 1.11 2.60
N LEU A 75 11.52 1.92 3.46
CA LEU A 75 10.70 3.04 3.01
C LEU A 75 11.54 4.10 2.30
N ARG A 76 12.71 4.43 2.86
CA ARG A 76 13.62 5.41 2.26
C ARG A 76 14.18 4.95 0.92
N GLU A 77 14.58 3.69 0.80
CA GLU A 77 15.00 3.10 -0.49
C GLU A 77 13.89 3.14 -1.53
N THR A 78 12.64 2.91 -1.11
CA THR A 78 11.49 3.10 -1.99
C THR A 78 11.34 4.56 -2.42
N PHE A 79 11.48 5.51 -1.49
CA PHE A 79 11.42 6.92 -1.80
C PHE A 79 12.48 7.33 -2.80
N ASP A 80 13.72 6.91 -2.59
CA ASP A 80 14.83 7.21 -3.50
C ASP A 80 14.55 6.65 -4.90
N PHE A 81 13.96 5.45 -4.99
CA PHE A 81 13.51 4.88 -6.25
C PHE A 81 12.41 5.74 -6.90
N PHE A 82 11.34 6.11 -6.18
CA PHE A 82 10.27 6.94 -6.73
C PHE A 82 10.77 8.31 -7.16
N ILE A 83 11.56 8.99 -6.33
CA ILE A 83 12.05 10.33 -6.60
C ILE A 83 13.10 10.36 -7.71
N SER A 84 13.73 9.22 -8.03
CA SER A 84 14.61 9.08 -9.19
C SER A 84 13.87 9.28 -10.52
N GLU A 85 12.54 9.06 -10.54
CA GLU A 85 11.66 9.32 -11.68
C GLU A 85 11.37 10.82 -11.88
N ALA A 86 11.73 11.67 -10.93
CA ALA A 86 11.61 13.13 -11.06
C ALA A 86 12.96 13.74 -11.45
N THR A 87 12.96 14.64 -12.43
CA THR A 87 14.13 15.45 -12.76
C THR A 87 14.52 16.36 -11.58
N TYR A 88 15.77 16.83 -11.56
CA TYR A 88 16.23 17.76 -10.53
C TYR A 88 15.30 18.99 -10.40
N LYS A 89 14.87 19.58 -11.52
CA LYS A 89 13.94 20.73 -11.51
C LYS A 89 12.58 20.40 -10.90
N GLN A 90 12.03 19.21 -11.17
CA GLN A 90 10.77 18.77 -10.57
C GLN A 90 10.92 18.56 -9.06
N ARG A 91 12.02 17.94 -8.61
CA ARG A 91 12.30 17.74 -7.18
C ARG A 91 12.40 19.05 -6.40
N GLU A 92 13.05 20.07 -6.98
CA GLU A 92 13.11 21.42 -6.41
C GLU A 92 11.73 22.09 -6.36
N ALA A 93 10.85 21.78 -7.31
CA ALA A 93 9.49 22.29 -7.38
C ALA A 93 8.48 21.53 -6.49
N LYS A 94 8.95 20.71 -5.53
CA LYS A 94 8.06 19.98 -4.61
C LYS A 94 7.14 20.94 -3.86
N VAL A 95 5.90 20.51 -3.62
CA VAL A 95 4.87 21.29 -2.93
C VAL A 95 4.41 20.53 -1.69
N PHE A 96 4.22 21.23 -0.58
CA PHE A 96 3.55 20.66 0.59
C PHE A 96 2.04 20.84 0.46
N ASP A 97 1.31 19.73 0.33
CA ASP A 97 -0.13 19.69 0.32
C ASP A 97 -0.67 19.68 1.75
N ARG A 98 -1.23 20.81 2.19
CA ARG A 98 -1.73 20.99 3.55
C ARG A 98 -2.97 20.15 3.85
N GLN A 99 -3.79 19.85 2.85
CA GLN A 99 -4.99 19.04 3.04
C GLN A 99 -4.60 17.59 3.31
N LEU A 100 -3.61 17.08 2.56
CA LEU A 100 -3.13 15.72 2.73
C LEU A 100 -2.10 15.57 3.86
N GLY A 101 -1.46 16.66 4.28
CA GLY A 101 -0.33 16.62 5.21
C GLY A 101 0.92 15.98 4.58
N LEU A 102 1.07 16.09 3.26
CA LEU A 102 2.08 15.38 2.48
C LEU A 102 2.87 16.33 1.59
N ASN A 103 4.16 16.06 1.44
CA ASN A 103 4.91 16.59 0.31
C ASN A 103 4.47 15.87 -0.96
N ARG A 104 4.45 16.57 -2.09
CA ARG A 104 4.16 15.99 -3.41
C ARG A 104 5.05 16.53 -4.51
N VAL A 105 5.31 15.68 -5.50
CA VAL A 105 5.98 16.04 -6.75
C VAL A 105 5.46 15.19 -7.89
N GLU A 106 5.40 15.74 -9.09
CA GLU A 106 5.14 14.96 -10.30
C GLU A 106 6.47 14.50 -10.92
N GLY A 107 6.63 13.18 -10.99
CA GLY A 107 7.74 12.51 -11.68
C GLY A 107 7.32 12.04 -13.07
N VAL A 108 8.27 12.01 -13.99
CA VAL A 108 8.09 11.47 -15.34
C VAL A 108 9.21 10.47 -15.59
N ASP A 109 8.85 9.20 -15.58
CA ASP A 109 9.75 8.10 -15.90
C ASP A 109 10.33 8.30 -17.31
N SER A 110 11.65 8.20 -17.44
CA SER A 110 12.36 8.43 -18.71
C SER A 110 12.04 7.39 -19.78
N VAL A 111 11.65 6.18 -19.36
CA VAL A 111 11.18 5.08 -20.22
C VAL A 111 9.71 5.28 -20.61
N PHE A 112 8.90 5.84 -19.71
CA PHE A 112 7.47 6.08 -19.91
C PHE A 112 7.08 7.57 -19.81
N PRO A 113 7.53 8.42 -20.76
CA PRO A 113 7.36 9.87 -20.67
C PRO A 113 5.90 10.33 -20.73
N ASN A 114 4.98 9.48 -21.21
CA ASN A 114 3.55 9.77 -21.33
C ASN A 114 2.72 9.23 -20.15
N SER A 115 3.38 8.77 -19.09
CA SER A 115 2.76 8.16 -17.92
C SER A 115 3.33 8.79 -16.64
N PRO A 116 3.07 10.09 -16.38
CA PRO A 116 3.54 10.75 -15.18
C PRO A 116 3.04 10.05 -13.92
N ARG A 117 3.77 10.20 -12.82
CA ARG A 117 3.39 9.70 -11.50
C ARG A 117 3.42 10.83 -10.51
N MET A 118 2.35 10.95 -9.73
CA MET A 118 2.34 11.85 -8.58
C MET A 118 2.93 11.09 -7.39
N ILE A 119 4.01 11.59 -6.81
CA ILE A 119 4.73 10.97 -5.69
C ILE A 119 4.41 11.78 -4.44
N PHE A 120 4.10 11.10 -3.35
CA PHE A 120 3.75 11.70 -2.06
C PHE A 120 4.60 11.12 -0.94
N TRP A 121 4.95 11.93 0.06
CA TRP A 121 5.63 11.44 1.26
C TRP A 121 5.49 12.40 2.43
N SER A 122 5.64 11.87 3.65
CA SER A 122 5.88 12.70 4.84
C SER A 122 7.02 12.14 5.67
N GLU A 123 7.72 13.06 6.31
CA GLU A 123 8.79 12.77 7.26
C GLU A 123 8.50 13.51 8.57
N ARG A 124 8.83 12.87 9.69
CA ARG A 124 8.73 13.46 11.02
C ARG A 124 10.05 13.25 11.75
N ASN A 125 10.66 14.33 12.22
CA ASN A 125 11.97 14.30 12.91
C ASN A 125 13.06 13.55 12.12
N GLY A 126 13.02 13.64 10.77
CA GLY A 126 13.96 12.96 9.88
C GLY A 126 13.63 11.51 9.54
N TYR A 127 12.57 10.93 10.14
CA TYR A 127 12.11 9.57 9.84
C TYR A 127 10.98 9.60 8.81
N MET A 128 11.08 8.73 7.80
CA MET A 128 10.01 8.57 6.82
C MET A 128 8.84 7.79 7.42
N GLU A 129 7.65 8.40 7.42
CA GLU A 129 6.46 7.76 8.01
C GLU A 129 5.62 7.03 6.96
N GLN A 130 5.49 7.66 5.79
CA GLN A 130 4.66 7.17 4.71
C GLN A 130 5.16 7.65 3.37
N ILE A 131 4.88 6.85 2.35
CA ILE A 131 5.12 7.17 0.96
C ILE A 131 3.98 6.66 0.10
N GLY A 132 3.60 7.43 -0.90
CA GLY A 132 2.59 7.06 -1.86
C GLY A 132 2.97 7.43 -3.28
N ARG A 133 2.34 6.75 -4.23
CA ARG A 133 2.34 7.19 -5.63
C ARG A 133 0.96 7.02 -6.24
N CYS A 134 0.59 7.91 -7.14
CA CYS A 134 -0.60 7.76 -7.97
C CYS A 134 -0.20 7.70 -9.45
N SER A 135 -0.81 6.76 -10.17
CA SER A 135 -0.49 6.44 -11.55
C SER A 135 -1.41 7.20 -12.52
N TRP A 136 -0.82 7.80 -13.55
CA TRP A 136 -1.56 8.39 -14.66
C TRP A 136 -2.10 7.29 -15.58
N SER A 137 -3.37 7.40 -15.98
CA SER A 137 -3.94 6.59 -17.05
C SER A 137 -4.00 7.42 -18.32
N LYS A 138 -3.26 7.02 -19.35
CA LYS A 138 -3.34 7.64 -20.68
C LYS A 138 -4.76 7.53 -21.26
N TYR A 139 -5.40 6.36 -21.10
CA TYR A 139 -6.75 6.10 -21.60
C TYR A 139 -7.79 7.02 -20.95
N ARG A 140 -7.71 7.24 -19.64
CA ARG A 140 -8.64 8.11 -18.90
C ARG A 140 -8.21 9.58 -18.88
N SER A 141 -6.99 9.87 -19.34
CA SER A 141 -6.35 11.20 -19.26
C SER A 141 -6.45 11.83 -17.87
N LYS A 142 -6.32 10.99 -16.84
CA LYS A 142 -6.30 11.41 -15.43
C LYS A 142 -5.51 10.42 -14.58
N TYR A 143 -5.09 10.86 -13.40
CA TYR A 143 -4.70 9.95 -12.32
C TYR A 143 -5.90 9.08 -11.93
N HIS A 144 -5.64 7.82 -11.59
CA HIS A 144 -6.73 6.85 -11.41
C HIS A 144 -6.55 5.89 -10.22
N ARG A 145 -5.33 5.48 -9.91
CA ARG A 145 -5.03 4.59 -8.78
C ARG A 145 -3.85 5.10 -8.00
N CYS A 146 -3.96 5.02 -6.68
CA CYS A 146 -2.97 5.40 -5.72
C CYS A 146 -2.53 4.17 -4.92
N HIS A 147 -1.24 4.11 -4.61
CA HIS A 147 -0.59 3.06 -3.85
C HIS A 147 0.20 3.72 -2.73
N PHE A 148 -0.33 3.68 -1.53
CA PHE A 148 0.29 4.29 -0.36
C PHE A 148 0.78 3.20 0.58
N ARG A 149 1.81 3.53 1.36
CA ARG A 149 2.31 2.62 2.38
C ARG A 149 2.86 3.37 3.57
N TYR A 150 2.72 2.77 4.73
CA TYR A 150 3.27 3.27 5.98
C TYR A 150 3.73 2.11 6.86
N LEU A 151 4.72 2.36 7.71
CA LEU A 151 5.14 1.39 8.70
C LEU A 151 4.10 1.32 9.81
N LEU A 152 3.71 0.11 10.18
CA LEU A 152 2.92 -0.07 11.38
C LEU A 152 3.88 0.12 12.59
N GLU A 153 3.58 1.11 13.45
CA GLU A 153 4.36 1.44 14.66
C GLU A 153 4.75 0.18 15.44
N ASP A 154 5.94 0.12 16.03
CA ASP A 154 6.48 -0.99 16.85
C ASP A 154 6.63 -2.38 16.17
N SER A 155 6.03 -2.59 15.00
CA SER A 155 6.10 -3.85 14.26
C SER A 155 7.13 -3.81 13.13
N LYS A 156 7.66 -4.98 12.77
CA LYS A 156 8.39 -5.18 11.51
C LYS A 156 7.40 -5.46 10.37
N ALA A 157 6.34 -4.68 10.24
CA ALA A 157 5.34 -4.84 9.18
C ALA A 157 5.06 -3.52 8.48
N ILE A 158 4.63 -3.61 7.22
CA ILE A 158 4.19 -2.46 6.44
C ILE A 158 2.73 -2.66 6.04
N VAL A 159 1.98 -1.57 6.08
CA VAL A 159 0.63 -1.52 5.54
C VAL A 159 0.73 -0.85 4.18
N LYS A 160 0.22 -1.52 3.15
CA LYS A 160 0.04 -0.97 1.80
C LYS A 160 -1.45 -0.78 1.56
N ILE A 161 -1.84 0.34 0.99
CA ILE A 161 -3.24 0.67 0.69
C ILE A 161 -3.34 1.10 -0.76
N ASP A 162 -4.15 0.38 -1.52
CA ASP A 162 -4.49 0.70 -2.89
C ASP A 162 -5.91 1.24 -2.98
N PHE A 163 -6.07 2.45 -3.53
CA PHE A 163 -7.34 3.16 -3.59
C PHE A 163 -7.44 4.00 -4.88
N GLY A 164 -8.63 4.51 -5.19
CA GLY A 164 -8.84 5.35 -6.37
C GLY A 164 -8.26 6.76 -6.18
N TRP A 165 -8.03 7.46 -7.28
CA TRP A 165 -7.57 8.86 -7.22
C TRP A 165 -8.61 9.78 -6.58
N ASP A 166 -9.88 9.48 -6.79
CA ASP A 166 -10.98 10.34 -6.36
C ASP A 166 -11.08 10.35 -4.80
N GLU A 167 -10.63 9.27 -4.12
CA GLU A 167 -10.55 9.15 -2.66
C GLU A 167 -9.26 9.73 -2.04
N LEU A 168 -8.31 10.25 -2.84
CA LEU A 168 -7.03 10.77 -2.32
C LEU A 168 -7.20 11.87 -1.29
N SER A 169 -8.22 12.72 -1.47
CA SER A 169 -8.53 13.81 -0.54
C SER A 169 -8.88 13.31 0.87
N GLU A 170 -9.25 12.04 1.01
CA GLU A 170 -9.62 11.36 2.25
C GLU A 170 -8.47 10.51 2.81
N TRP A 171 -7.24 10.59 2.25
CA TRP A 171 -6.11 9.75 2.65
C TRP A 171 -5.89 9.70 4.17
N GLY A 172 -5.94 10.85 4.85
CA GLY A 172 -5.78 10.90 6.31
C GLY A 172 -6.83 10.09 7.06
N GLU A 173 -8.08 10.08 6.58
CA GLU A 173 -9.16 9.27 7.14
C GLU A 173 -8.98 7.78 6.79
N ILE A 174 -8.65 7.46 5.53
CA ILE A 174 -8.36 6.09 5.09
C ILE A 174 -7.27 5.47 5.97
N ALA A 175 -6.13 6.13 6.11
CA ALA A 175 -5.01 5.65 6.91
C ALA A 175 -5.39 5.46 8.38
N SER A 176 -6.13 6.41 8.96
CA SER A 176 -6.59 6.35 10.35
C SER A 176 -7.57 5.20 10.58
N ARG A 177 -8.58 5.05 9.73
CA ARG A 177 -9.62 4.03 9.89
C ARG A 177 -9.09 2.63 9.61
N VAL A 178 -8.19 2.48 8.64
CA VAL A 178 -7.47 1.21 8.42
C VAL A 178 -6.61 0.87 9.62
N LYS A 179 -5.84 1.82 10.19
CA LYS A 179 -5.06 1.58 11.42
C LYS A 179 -5.97 1.08 12.56
N ILE A 180 -7.11 1.73 12.79
CA ILE A 180 -8.07 1.31 13.83
C ILE A 180 -8.65 -0.09 13.55
N PHE A 181 -9.02 -0.36 12.29
CA PHE A 181 -9.54 -1.66 11.88
C PHE A 181 -8.53 -2.78 12.15
N LEU A 182 -7.28 -2.58 11.74
CA LEU A 182 -6.19 -3.54 11.93
C LEU A 182 -5.95 -3.84 13.42
N VAL A 183 -5.86 -2.79 14.25
CA VAL A 183 -5.70 -2.94 15.72
C VAL A 183 -6.87 -3.68 16.34
N SER A 184 -8.11 -3.38 15.93
CA SER A 184 -9.32 -4.02 16.46
C SER A 184 -9.41 -5.50 16.12
N ASN A 185 -8.73 -5.94 15.05
CA ASN A 185 -8.64 -7.33 14.61
C ASN A 185 -7.33 -8.00 15.04
N GLY A 186 -6.66 -7.45 16.06
CA GLY A 186 -5.49 -8.08 16.69
C GLY A 186 -4.16 -7.85 15.97
N ILE A 187 -4.09 -6.93 15.00
CA ILE A 187 -2.82 -6.49 14.42
C ILE A 187 -2.29 -5.31 15.23
N GLN A 188 -1.49 -5.63 16.24
CA GLN A 188 -0.77 -4.64 17.03
C GLN A 188 0.62 -4.40 16.45
N GLY A 189 1.10 -3.19 16.70
CA GLY A 189 2.50 -2.83 16.61
C GLY A 189 3.37 -3.70 17.48
#